data_AF-A0A372JFJ8-F1
#
_entry.id   AF-A0A372JFJ8-F1
#
_cell.length_a   1.000
_cell.length_b   1.000
_cell.length_c   1.000
_cell.angle_alpha   90.00
_cell.angle_beta   90.00
_cell.angle_gamma   90.00
#
_symmetry.space_group_name_H-M   'P 1'
#
loop_
_entity.id
_entity.type
_entity.pdbx_description
1 polymer ?
#
loop_
_entity_poly.entity_id
_entity_poly.type
_entity_poly.pdbx_seq_one_letter_code
_entity_poly.pdbx_strand_id
1 'polypeptide(L)'
;MPAVSGVVAPPPRAALTFLFVLEPDQLAGTYVTIREDRVHADCQVWTYVPTMRRAVRIVERHVFGCLPLTQVGYLDLMAWRHPALGDVPEDREADVSWSGWPGARARCYLGPASSPGLTVTEAVDPGSGTVVARSVDRRGVPERRWQVLAPGPPELPARIGVRRPDAGPATEFRRLGDPVEVPAEVFDEGPHALREAVGRRIPALAPAP
;
A
#
# COMPACT_ATOMS: atom_id res chain seq x y z
N MET A 1 -3.91 -5.93 39.47
CA MET A 1 -3.62 -5.62 38.06
C MET A 1 -4.71 -4.70 37.54
N PRO A 2 -4.45 -3.44 37.17
CA PRO A 2 -5.47 -2.62 36.55
C PRO A 2 -5.56 -3.00 35.07
N ALA A 3 -6.76 -3.40 34.64
CA ALA A 3 -7.09 -3.57 33.23
C ALA A 3 -7.08 -2.20 32.57
N VAL A 4 -6.14 -1.97 31.64
CA VAL A 4 -6.18 -0.80 30.76
C VAL A 4 -7.27 -1.06 29.73
N SER A 5 -8.48 -0.56 30.02
CA SER A 5 -9.56 -0.49 29.05
C SER A 5 -9.24 0.64 28.07
N GLY A 6 -8.44 0.32 27.05
CA GLY A 6 -8.27 1.18 25.90
C GLY A 6 -9.55 1.13 25.08
N VAL A 7 -10.33 2.20 25.09
CA VAL A 7 -11.39 2.42 24.12
C VAL A 7 -10.70 2.56 22.76
N VAL A 8 -10.66 1.47 21.98
CA VAL A 8 -10.16 1.51 20.61
C VAL A 8 -11.20 2.28 19.81
N ALA A 9 -10.84 3.49 19.34
CA ALA A 9 -11.68 4.25 18.45
C ALA A 9 -12.06 3.38 17.23
N PRO A 10 -13.31 3.44 16.73
CA PRO A 10 -13.68 2.67 15.56
C PRO A 10 -12.78 3.07 14.39
N PRO A 11 -12.38 2.11 13.54
CA PRO A 11 -11.49 2.40 12.42
C PRO A 11 -12.12 3.46 11.50
N PRO A 12 -11.30 4.32 10.88
CA PRO A 12 -11.80 5.37 10.01
C PRO A 12 -12.63 4.77 8.86
N ARG A 13 -13.65 5.51 8.42
CA ARG A 13 -14.58 5.08 7.35
C ARG A 13 -14.02 5.31 5.95
N ALA A 14 -13.17 6.31 5.80
CA ALA A 14 -12.50 6.66 4.55
C ALA A 14 -11.00 6.88 4.78
N ALA A 15 -10.19 6.56 3.78
CA ALA A 15 -8.76 6.76 3.77
C ALA A 15 -8.35 7.46 2.48
N LEU A 16 -7.38 8.36 2.59
CA LEU A 16 -6.80 9.08 1.47
C LEU A 16 -5.28 8.95 1.54
N THR A 17 -4.73 8.20 0.58
CA THR A 17 -3.30 7.93 0.50
C THR A 17 -2.69 8.72 -0.65
N PHE A 18 -1.57 9.39 -0.39
CA PHE A 18 -0.73 10.00 -1.41
C PHE A 18 0.66 9.38 -1.39
N LEU A 19 1.18 9.07 -2.57
CA LEU A 19 2.57 8.73 -2.77
C LEU A 19 3.19 9.73 -3.73
N PHE A 20 4.33 10.29 -3.37
CA PHE A 20 5.10 11.22 -4.18
C PHE A 20 6.45 10.61 -4.52
N VAL A 21 6.85 10.73 -5.79
CA VAL A 21 8.22 10.42 -6.22
C VAL A 21 8.98 11.75 -6.29
N LEU A 22 10.05 11.84 -5.51
CA LEU A 22 10.89 13.03 -5.46
C LEU A 22 12.12 12.88 -6.36
N GLU A 23 12.62 11.66 -6.52
CA GLU A 23 13.80 11.32 -7.31
C GLU A 23 13.62 9.94 -7.97
N PRO A 24 14.33 9.64 -9.08
CA PRO A 24 15.23 10.55 -9.81
C PRO A 24 14.46 11.61 -10.62
N ASP A 25 15.16 12.64 -11.12
CA ASP A 25 14.59 13.79 -11.84
C ASP A 25 13.57 13.44 -12.92
N GLN A 26 13.80 12.36 -13.67
CA GLN A 26 12.92 11.92 -14.74
C GLN A 26 11.52 11.50 -14.24
N LEU A 27 11.43 11.13 -12.95
CA LEU A 27 10.19 10.71 -12.28
C LEU A 27 9.72 11.68 -11.21
N ALA A 28 10.55 12.67 -10.86
CA ALA A 28 10.25 13.69 -9.86
C ALA A 28 8.93 14.41 -10.20
N GLY A 29 8.01 14.44 -9.23
CA GLY A 29 6.66 14.98 -9.43
C GLY A 29 5.63 13.95 -9.89
N THR A 30 6.01 12.69 -10.11
CA THR A 30 5.05 11.58 -10.18
C THR A 30 4.30 11.50 -8.85
N TYR A 31 2.98 11.34 -8.92
CA TYR A 31 2.19 11.07 -7.73
C TYR A 31 1.09 10.05 -7.99
N VAL A 32 0.71 9.37 -6.91
CA VAL A 32 -0.41 8.44 -6.86
C VAL A 32 -1.34 8.90 -5.75
N THR A 33 -2.63 8.88 -6.03
CA THR A 33 -3.68 9.15 -5.05
C THR A 33 -4.61 7.95 -4.98
N ILE A 34 -4.86 7.45 -3.78
CA ILE A 34 -5.83 6.39 -3.53
C ILE A 34 -6.86 6.92 -2.55
N ARG A 35 -8.12 6.94 -2.97
CA ARG A 35 -9.26 7.24 -2.12
C ARG A 35 -10.02 5.95 -1.85
N GLU A 36 -10.16 5.61 -0.59
CA GLU A 36 -10.86 4.42 -0.14
C GLU A 36 -12.07 4.84 0.70
N ASP A 37 -13.24 4.27 0.41
CA ASP A 37 -14.45 4.41 1.21
C ASP A 37 -14.97 3.02 1.58
N ARG A 38 -14.80 2.67 2.85
CA ARG A 38 -15.15 1.35 3.36
C ARG A 38 -16.66 1.15 3.46
N VAL A 39 -17.42 2.22 3.68
CA VAL A 39 -18.89 2.13 3.86
C VAL A 39 -19.56 1.86 2.53
N HIS A 40 -19.10 2.53 1.47
CA HIS A 40 -19.65 2.39 0.12
C HIS A 40 -18.93 1.33 -0.71
N ALA A 41 -17.94 0.64 -0.15
CA ALA A 41 -17.08 -0.30 -0.85
C ALA A 41 -16.49 0.30 -2.14
N ASP A 42 -16.03 1.55 -2.06
CA ASP A 42 -15.44 2.28 -3.20
C ASP A 42 -13.93 2.44 -3.03
N CYS A 43 -13.22 2.31 -4.15
CA CYS A 43 -11.80 2.56 -4.23
C CYS A 43 -11.49 3.23 -5.57
N GLN A 44 -10.85 4.39 -5.50
CA GLN A 44 -10.48 5.16 -6.67
C GLN A 44 -8.99 5.47 -6.63
N VAL A 45 -8.30 5.11 -7.70
CA VAL A 45 -6.86 5.27 -7.84
C VAL A 45 -6.59 6.21 -9.00
N TRP A 46 -5.77 7.23 -8.76
CA TRP A 46 -5.27 8.13 -9.79
C TRP A 46 -3.76 8.11 -9.82
N THR A 47 -3.20 8.28 -11.00
CA THR A 47 -1.76 8.40 -11.19
C THR A 47 -1.48 9.55 -12.13
N TYR A 48 -0.42 10.29 -11.83
CA TYR A 48 0.17 11.29 -12.68
C TYR A 48 1.66 11.01 -12.79
N VAL A 49 2.19 11.03 -14.01
CA VAL A 49 3.63 11.12 -14.26
C VAL A 49 3.89 12.43 -15.03
N PRO A 50 5.08 13.06 -14.89
CA PRO A 50 5.36 14.37 -15.50
C PRO A 50 5.15 14.44 -17.03
N THR A 51 5.23 13.32 -17.74
CA THR A 51 5.01 13.26 -19.19
C THR A 51 3.53 13.23 -19.59
N MET A 52 2.60 13.13 -18.62
CA MET A 52 1.16 13.17 -18.86
C MET A 52 0.62 14.60 -18.80
N ARG A 53 -0.40 14.88 -19.60
CA ARG A 53 -1.10 16.18 -19.56
C ARG A 53 -1.90 16.40 -18.25
N ARG A 54 -2.37 15.33 -17.63
CA ARG A 54 -3.18 15.34 -16.40
C ARG A 54 -3.15 13.97 -15.74
N ALA A 55 -3.52 13.93 -14.45
CA ALA A 55 -3.73 12.67 -13.75
C ALA A 55 -4.81 11.83 -14.43
N VAL A 56 -4.59 10.52 -14.48
CA VAL A 56 -5.51 9.55 -15.06
C VAL A 56 -6.05 8.63 -13.98
N ARG A 57 -7.33 8.29 -14.05
CA ARG A 57 -7.92 7.25 -13.19
C ARG A 57 -7.47 5.89 -13.70
N ILE A 58 -6.96 5.07 -12.79
CA ILE A 58 -6.58 3.69 -13.07
C ILE A 58 -7.85 2.83 -13.08
N VAL A 59 -8.05 2.08 -14.17
CA VAL A 59 -9.16 1.13 -14.27
C VAL A 59 -8.91 -0.08 -13.38
N GLU A 60 -9.98 -0.68 -12.84
CA GLU A 60 -9.92 -1.73 -11.81
C GLU A 60 -8.89 -2.83 -12.10
N ARG A 61 -8.87 -3.40 -13.31
CA ARG A 61 -7.92 -4.46 -13.67
C ARG A 61 -6.44 -4.09 -13.50
N HIS A 62 -6.10 -2.80 -13.56
CA HIS A 62 -4.74 -2.31 -13.43
C HIS A 62 -4.37 -1.94 -11.99
N VAL A 63 -5.34 -1.84 -11.07
CA VAL A 63 -5.11 -1.61 -9.63
C VAL A 63 -4.33 -2.77 -9.00
N PHE A 64 -4.52 -3.99 -9.51
CA PHE A 64 -3.78 -5.17 -9.05
C PHE A 64 -2.35 -5.28 -9.63
N GLY A 65 -1.96 -4.32 -10.48
CA GLY A 65 -0.62 -4.21 -11.03
C GLY A 65 0.34 -3.41 -10.16
N CYS A 66 1.54 -3.15 -10.71
CA CYS A 66 2.55 -2.32 -10.09
C CYS A 66 2.32 -0.83 -10.40
N LEU A 67 2.83 0.05 -9.54
CA LEU A 67 2.97 1.47 -9.84
C LEU A 67 3.94 1.63 -11.02
N PRO A 68 3.87 2.73 -11.79
CA PRO A 68 4.83 3.00 -12.85
C PRO A 68 6.27 2.91 -12.32
N LEU A 69 7.08 2.07 -12.98
CA LEU A 69 8.52 1.95 -12.75
C LEU A 69 8.95 1.50 -11.34
N THR A 70 8.04 0.92 -10.57
CA THR A 70 8.39 0.29 -9.28
C THR A 70 7.93 -1.17 -9.23
N GLN A 71 8.46 -1.91 -8.26
CA GLN A 71 7.95 -3.25 -7.94
C GLN A 71 6.77 -3.20 -6.96
N VAL A 72 6.53 -2.07 -6.29
CA VAL A 72 5.36 -1.82 -5.45
C VAL A 72 4.15 -1.61 -6.35
N GLY A 73 2.96 -1.89 -5.85
CA GLY A 73 1.71 -1.81 -6.59
C GLY A 73 0.63 -1.13 -5.78
N TYR A 74 -0.43 -0.72 -6.46
CA TYR A 74 -1.46 0.14 -5.86
C TYR A 74 -2.08 -0.51 -4.63
N LEU A 75 -2.33 -1.82 -4.69
CA LEU A 75 -2.89 -2.58 -3.58
C LEU A 75 -2.05 -2.45 -2.30
N ASP A 76 -0.71 -2.41 -2.40
CA ASP A 76 0.19 -2.35 -1.23
C ASP A 76 0.11 -1.04 -0.46
N LEU A 77 -0.36 0.01 -1.12
CA LEU A 77 -0.55 1.32 -0.53
C LEU A 77 -1.94 1.50 0.09
N MET A 78 -2.83 0.51 -0.07
CA MET A 78 -4.19 0.59 0.44
C MET A 78 -4.23 0.34 1.94
N ALA A 79 -5.00 1.16 2.64
CA ALA A 79 -5.27 0.98 4.06
C ALA A 79 -6.10 -0.28 4.32
N TRP A 80 -6.95 -0.68 3.36
CA TRP A 80 -7.83 -1.82 3.49
C TRP A 80 -7.79 -2.77 2.31
N ARG A 81 -8.49 -3.90 2.46
CA ARG A 81 -8.79 -4.82 1.36
C ARG A 81 -9.55 -4.07 0.27
N HIS A 82 -9.07 -4.20 -0.97
CA HIS A 82 -9.76 -3.64 -2.12
C HIS A 82 -11.18 -4.26 -2.26
N PRO A 83 -12.24 -3.46 -2.45
CA PRO A 83 -13.62 -3.92 -2.39
C PRO A 83 -14.00 -4.94 -3.49
N ALA A 84 -13.33 -4.89 -4.64
CA ALA A 84 -13.55 -5.85 -5.72
C ALA A 84 -12.91 -7.23 -5.50
N LEU A 85 -12.10 -7.41 -4.44
CA LEU A 85 -11.59 -8.73 -4.07
C LEU A 85 -12.73 -9.54 -3.46
N GLY A 86 -12.98 -10.74 -3.98
CA GLY A 86 -13.96 -11.69 -3.46
C GLY A 86 -13.37 -12.60 -2.38
N ASP A 87 -14.23 -13.20 -1.57
CA ASP A 87 -13.79 -14.22 -0.61
C ASP A 87 -13.39 -15.50 -1.35
N VAL A 88 -12.48 -16.28 -0.76
CA VAL A 88 -12.12 -17.61 -1.25
C VAL A 88 -13.05 -18.63 -0.57
N PRO A 89 -13.47 -19.70 -1.27
CA PRO A 89 -14.16 -20.82 -0.62
C PRO A 89 -13.39 -21.33 0.61
N GLU A 90 -14.10 -21.67 1.68
CA GLU A 90 -13.56 -21.96 3.03
C GLU A 90 -12.46 -23.05 3.07
N ASP A 91 -12.31 -23.85 2.01
CA ASP A 91 -11.39 -25.00 1.96
C ASP A 91 -9.98 -24.71 1.44
N ARG A 92 -9.66 -23.47 1.06
CA ARG A 92 -8.32 -23.15 0.54
C ARG A 92 -7.37 -22.74 1.66
N GLU A 93 -6.52 -23.67 2.07
CA GLU A 93 -5.38 -23.35 2.92
C GLU A 93 -4.44 -22.36 2.17
N ALA A 94 -4.11 -21.27 2.83
CA ALA A 94 -3.26 -20.23 2.26
C ALA A 94 -1.90 -20.22 2.97
N ASP A 95 -0.84 -20.50 2.20
CA ASP A 95 0.52 -20.49 2.71
C ASP A 95 1.08 -19.06 2.82
N VAL A 96 1.50 -18.69 4.03
CA VAL A 96 2.17 -17.41 4.35
C VAL A 96 3.54 -17.63 5.00
N SER A 97 4.08 -18.85 4.96
CA SER A 97 5.41 -19.17 5.50
C SER A 97 6.53 -18.29 4.91
N TRP A 98 6.36 -17.87 3.65
CA TRP A 98 7.26 -16.96 2.94
C TRP A 98 7.31 -15.54 3.52
N SER A 99 6.31 -15.12 4.31
CA SER A 99 6.30 -13.79 4.92
C SER A 99 7.42 -13.60 5.95
N GLY A 100 7.88 -14.69 6.57
CA GLY A 100 8.83 -14.67 7.67
C GLY A 100 8.30 -14.01 8.95
N TRP A 101 7.02 -13.61 9.00
CA TRP A 101 6.45 -12.93 10.15
C TRP A 101 5.92 -13.94 11.19
N PRO A 102 6.43 -13.94 12.43
CA PRO A 102 6.05 -14.93 13.43
C PRO A 102 4.55 -14.89 13.75
N GLY A 103 3.89 -16.05 13.65
CA GLY A 103 2.48 -16.21 14.02
C GLY A 103 1.48 -15.51 13.09
N ALA A 104 1.91 -15.04 11.91
CA ALA A 104 1.02 -14.40 10.96
C ALA A 104 -0.14 -15.33 10.54
N ARG A 105 -1.34 -14.77 10.47
CA ARG A 105 -2.52 -15.47 9.96
C ARG A 105 -2.68 -15.21 8.47
N ALA A 106 -2.99 -16.25 7.71
CA ALA A 106 -3.25 -16.11 6.29
C ALA A 106 -4.68 -15.63 6.03
N ARG A 107 -4.83 -14.72 5.06
CA ARG A 107 -6.10 -14.41 4.41
C ARG A 107 -5.91 -14.50 2.91
N CYS A 108 -6.88 -15.05 2.19
CA CYS A 108 -6.80 -15.24 0.75
C CYS A 108 -8.07 -14.69 0.11
N TYR A 109 -7.91 -14.04 -1.05
CA TYR A 109 -9.00 -13.43 -1.80
C TYR A 109 -8.90 -13.76 -3.28
N LEU A 110 -10.07 -13.92 -3.91
CA LEU A 110 -10.18 -14.03 -5.36
C LEU A 110 -10.20 -12.64 -5.99
N GLY A 111 -9.57 -12.51 -7.15
CA GLY A 111 -9.70 -11.30 -7.94
C GLY A 111 -11.09 -11.13 -8.55
N PRO A 112 -11.44 -9.90 -8.98
CA PRO A 112 -12.70 -9.63 -9.66
C PRO A 112 -12.77 -10.28 -11.04
N ALA A 113 -13.97 -10.31 -11.62
CA ALA A 113 -14.20 -10.79 -12.98
C ALA A 113 -13.35 -10.06 -14.04
N SER A 114 -12.97 -8.81 -13.79
CA SER A 114 -12.08 -8.02 -14.66
C SER A 114 -10.62 -8.49 -14.63
N SER A 115 -10.26 -9.34 -13.65
CA SER A 115 -8.91 -9.89 -13.44
C SER A 115 -8.97 -11.41 -13.17
N PRO A 116 -9.41 -12.22 -14.15
CA PRO A 116 -9.66 -13.64 -13.94
C PRO A 116 -8.38 -14.40 -13.59
N GLY A 117 -8.50 -15.30 -12.61
CA GLY A 117 -7.39 -16.10 -12.10
C GLY A 117 -6.43 -15.35 -11.17
N LEU A 118 -6.70 -14.09 -10.85
CA LEU A 118 -5.97 -13.36 -9.82
C LEU A 118 -6.31 -13.91 -8.43
N THR A 119 -5.31 -14.04 -7.56
CA THR A 119 -5.46 -14.36 -6.14
C THR A 119 -4.57 -13.40 -5.35
N VAL A 120 -5.08 -12.93 -4.21
CA VAL A 120 -4.31 -12.11 -3.27
C VAL A 120 -4.23 -12.84 -1.95
N THR A 121 -3.01 -13.10 -1.47
CA THR A 121 -2.76 -13.73 -0.17
C THR A 121 -2.09 -12.73 0.75
N GLU A 122 -2.68 -12.47 1.91
CA GLU A 122 -2.16 -11.57 2.94
C GLU A 122 -1.69 -12.38 4.15
N ALA A 123 -0.51 -12.03 4.67
CA ALA A 123 -0.09 -12.38 6.01
C ALA A 123 -0.49 -11.25 6.95
N VAL A 124 -1.28 -11.55 7.97
CA VAL A 124 -1.84 -10.57 8.92
C VAL A 124 -1.25 -10.81 10.30
N ASP A 125 -0.69 -9.77 10.88
CA ASP A 125 -0.22 -9.79 12.26
C ASP A 125 -1.41 -9.98 13.22
N PRO A 126 -1.43 -11.03 14.05
CA PRO A 126 -2.58 -11.33 14.89
C PRO A 126 -2.78 -10.33 16.04
N GLY A 127 -1.73 -9.59 16.43
CA GLY A 127 -1.79 -8.60 17.51
C GLY A 127 -2.44 -7.29 17.06
N SER A 128 -1.97 -6.74 15.95
CA SER A 128 -2.43 -5.46 15.40
C SER A 128 -3.55 -5.59 14.37
N GLY A 129 -3.70 -6.77 13.74
CA GLY A 129 -4.58 -6.95 12.59
C GLY A 129 -4.05 -6.35 11.29
N THR A 130 -2.80 -5.87 11.27
CA THR A 130 -2.16 -5.22 10.13
C THR A 130 -1.63 -6.24 9.13
N VAL A 131 -1.73 -5.94 7.84
CA VAL A 131 -1.08 -6.75 6.78
C VAL A 131 0.42 -6.51 6.82
N VAL A 132 1.19 -7.56 7.06
CA VAL A 132 2.67 -7.53 7.17
C VAL A 132 3.36 -8.15 5.96
N ALA A 133 2.61 -8.85 5.11
CA ALA A 133 3.07 -9.27 3.80
C ALA A 133 1.88 -9.52 2.88
N ARG A 134 2.09 -9.38 1.56
CA ARG A 134 1.08 -9.73 0.56
C ARG A 134 1.73 -10.35 -0.68
N SER A 135 1.11 -11.42 -1.18
CA SER A 135 1.38 -12.01 -2.49
C SER A 135 0.22 -11.69 -3.43
N VAL A 136 0.56 -11.33 -4.66
CA VAL A 136 -0.39 -11.22 -5.77
C VAL A 136 0.02 -12.25 -6.80
N ASP A 137 -0.89 -13.18 -7.07
CA ASP A 137 -0.68 -14.34 -7.91
C ASP A 137 -1.68 -14.31 -9.06
N ARG A 138 -1.25 -14.74 -10.25
CA ARG A 138 -2.14 -14.92 -11.40
C ARG A 138 -2.01 -16.34 -11.91
N ARG A 139 -3.14 -17.05 -11.91
CA ARG A 139 -3.25 -18.46 -12.34
C ARG A 139 -2.22 -19.35 -11.61
N GLY A 140 -2.02 -19.10 -10.32
CA GLY A 140 -1.09 -19.84 -9.47
C GLY A 140 0.38 -19.45 -9.61
N VAL A 141 0.71 -18.46 -10.44
CA VAL A 141 2.08 -17.93 -10.58
C VAL A 141 2.19 -16.62 -9.79
N PRO A 142 3.13 -16.48 -8.86
CA PRO A 142 3.34 -15.23 -8.14
C PRO A 142 3.81 -14.13 -9.10
N GLU A 143 3.01 -13.07 -9.27
CA GLU A 143 3.41 -11.89 -10.05
C GLU A 143 4.28 -10.96 -9.20
N ARG A 144 4.02 -10.95 -7.88
CA ARG A 144 4.62 -10.01 -6.94
C ARG A 144 4.41 -10.41 -5.49
N ARG A 145 5.40 -10.14 -4.66
CA ARG A 145 5.33 -10.24 -3.19
C ARG A 145 5.92 -9.00 -2.56
N TRP A 146 5.30 -8.50 -1.50
CA TRP A 146 5.96 -7.59 -0.57
C TRP A 146 5.83 -8.11 0.85
N GLN A 147 6.80 -7.76 1.70
CA GLN A 147 6.82 -8.15 3.11
C GLN A 147 7.57 -7.12 3.94
N VAL A 148 7.18 -7.01 5.21
CA VAL A 148 7.95 -6.29 6.23
C VAL A 148 9.23 -7.08 6.51
N LEU A 149 10.37 -6.43 6.34
CA LEU A 149 11.69 -6.99 6.68
C LEU A 149 12.16 -6.54 8.06
N ALA A 150 11.72 -5.36 8.50
CA ALA A 150 11.98 -4.86 9.84
C ALA A 150 10.79 -4.00 10.34
N PRO A 151 10.22 -4.28 11.52
CA PRO A 151 9.25 -3.39 12.15
C PRO A 151 9.90 -2.04 12.49
N GLY A 152 9.08 -1.02 12.68
CA GLY A 152 9.53 0.31 13.10
C GLY A 152 8.52 1.01 14.02
N PRO A 153 8.99 1.87 14.94
CA PRO A 153 8.11 2.65 15.81
C PRO A 153 7.47 3.83 15.05
N PRO A 154 6.33 4.39 15.49
CA PRO A 154 5.46 3.83 16.54
C PRO A 154 4.68 2.58 16.09
N GLU A 155 4.41 2.37 14.79
CA GLU A 155 3.64 1.20 14.31
C GLU A 155 3.79 0.98 12.78
N LEU A 156 4.87 1.50 12.17
CA LEU A 156 5.08 1.45 10.72
C LEU A 156 6.40 0.75 10.37
N PRO A 157 6.46 -0.05 9.30
CA PRO A 157 7.69 -0.75 8.90
C PRO A 157 8.88 0.19 8.73
N ALA A 158 10.03 -0.17 9.32
CA ALA A 158 11.29 0.50 9.04
C ALA A 158 11.85 0.07 7.68
N ARG A 159 11.61 -1.18 7.29
CA ARG A 159 12.06 -1.76 6.02
C ARG A 159 11.00 -2.68 5.45
N ILE A 160 10.73 -2.54 4.15
CA ILE A 160 9.93 -3.49 3.37
C ILE A 160 10.75 -3.99 2.19
N GLY A 161 10.55 -5.25 1.84
CA GLY A 161 11.14 -5.89 0.68
C GLY A 161 10.04 -6.23 -0.31
N VAL A 162 10.29 -5.96 -1.58
CA VAL A 162 9.36 -6.25 -2.68
C VAL A 162 10.10 -7.07 -3.73
N ARG A 163 9.45 -8.12 -4.22
CA ARG A 163 10.01 -8.99 -5.24
C ARG A 163 8.98 -9.26 -6.31
N ARG A 164 9.40 -9.17 -7.56
CA ARG A 164 8.70 -9.76 -8.70
C ARG A 164 9.59 -10.87 -9.25
N PRO A 165 9.14 -12.14 -9.27
CA PRO A 165 10.00 -13.26 -9.67
C PRO A 165 10.70 -13.05 -11.02
N ASP A 166 10.03 -12.39 -11.95
CA ASP A 166 10.52 -12.19 -13.32
C ASP A 166 11.33 -10.88 -13.51
N ALA A 167 11.40 -10.00 -12.49
CA ALA A 167 12.01 -8.67 -12.61
C ALA A 167 13.39 -8.55 -11.95
N GLY A 168 14.04 -9.68 -11.64
CA GLY A 168 15.39 -9.71 -11.08
C GLY A 168 15.43 -9.55 -9.55
N PRO A 169 16.43 -8.83 -9.01
CA PRO A 169 16.59 -8.66 -7.56
C PRO A 169 15.38 -8.03 -6.88
N ALA A 170 15.24 -8.31 -5.59
CA ALA A 170 14.24 -7.64 -4.75
C ALA A 170 14.57 -6.15 -4.59
N THR A 171 13.56 -5.30 -4.62
CA THR A 171 13.66 -3.88 -4.24
C THR A 171 13.40 -3.73 -2.75
N GLU A 172 14.25 -2.97 -2.06
CA GLU A 172 14.07 -2.65 -0.65
C GLU A 172 13.67 -1.19 -0.50
N PHE A 173 12.66 -0.92 0.33
CA PHE A 173 12.30 0.44 0.73
C PHE A 173 12.65 0.61 2.21
N ARG A 174 13.36 1.71 2.49
CA ARG A 174 13.79 2.07 3.84
C ARG A 174 13.11 3.36 4.26
N ARG A 175 12.57 3.35 5.46
CA ARG A 175 12.02 4.56 6.08
C ARG A 175 13.19 5.42 6.58
N LEU A 176 13.23 6.68 6.19
CA LEU A 176 14.33 7.61 6.54
C LEU A 176 14.16 8.30 7.89
N GLY A 177 12.96 8.32 8.45
CA GLY A 177 12.69 8.98 9.73
C GLY A 177 11.34 8.59 10.32
N ASP A 178 11.01 9.21 11.44
CA ASP A 178 9.73 8.95 12.11
C ASP A 178 8.56 9.56 11.34
N PRO A 179 7.34 8.99 11.50
CA PRO A 179 6.14 9.57 10.90
C PRO A 179 5.91 10.99 11.42
N VAL A 180 5.50 11.89 10.54
CA VAL A 180 5.15 13.26 10.88
C VAL A 180 3.66 13.48 10.68
N GLU A 181 3.05 14.23 11.59
CA GLU A 181 1.64 14.61 11.45
C GLU A 181 1.49 15.67 10.37
N VAL A 182 0.54 15.42 9.45
CA VAL A 182 0.18 16.36 8.38
C VAL A 182 -1.26 16.81 8.63
N PRO A 183 -1.53 18.12 8.73
CA PRO A 183 -2.88 18.62 8.96
C PRO A 183 -3.85 18.19 7.84
N ALA A 184 -5.08 17.86 8.22
CA ALA A 184 -6.07 17.30 7.30
C ALA A 184 -6.42 18.27 6.16
N GLU A 185 -6.50 19.57 6.45
CA GLU A 185 -6.80 20.62 5.48
C GLU A 185 -5.84 20.67 4.29
N VAL A 186 -4.58 20.24 4.50
CA VAL A 186 -3.57 20.19 3.44
C VAL A 186 -3.90 19.11 2.39
N PHE A 187 -4.59 18.04 2.79
CA PHE A 187 -5.00 16.99 1.85
C PHE A 187 -6.07 17.48 0.88
N ASP A 188 -6.87 18.46 1.28
CA ASP A 188 -7.95 19.05 0.45
C ASP A 188 -7.41 20.02 -0.61
N GLU A 189 -6.21 20.59 -0.40
CA GLU A 189 -5.54 21.49 -1.34
C GLU A 189 -4.90 20.77 -2.54
N GLY A 190 -4.79 19.44 -2.47
CA GLY A 190 -4.34 18.58 -3.56
C GLY A 190 -2.82 18.27 -3.57
N PRO A 191 -2.34 17.53 -4.59
CA PRO A 191 -1.02 16.90 -4.57
C PRO A 191 0.16 17.87 -4.42
N HIS A 192 0.13 19.03 -5.08
CA HIS A 192 1.23 20.00 -5.05
C HIS A 192 1.39 20.66 -3.68
N ALA A 193 0.30 21.20 -3.12
CA ALA A 193 0.29 21.80 -1.79
C ALA A 193 0.68 20.79 -0.70
N LEU A 194 0.16 19.56 -0.81
CA LEU A 194 0.51 18.48 0.10
C LEU A 194 2.00 18.12 0.04
N ARG A 195 2.59 18.03 -1.16
CA ARG A 195 4.02 17.80 -1.32
C ARG A 195 4.85 18.90 -0.64
N GLU A 196 4.53 20.16 -0.86
CA GLU A 196 5.25 21.28 -0.24
C GLU A 196 5.10 21.30 1.29
N ALA A 197 3.92 20.99 1.81
CA ALA A 197 3.67 20.90 3.24
C ALA A 197 4.43 19.73 3.91
N VAL A 198 4.56 18.60 3.23
CA VAL A 198 5.36 17.45 3.67
C VAL A 198 6.85 17.78 3.62
N GLY A 199 7.34 18.40 2.54
CA GLY A 199 8.75 18.79 2.40
C GLY A 199 9.22 19.76 3.49
N ARG A 200 8.33 20.64 3.97
CA ARG A 200 8.61 21.52 5.11
C ARG A 200 8.74 20.79 6.45
N ARG A 201 8.17 19.59 6.58
CA ARG A 201 8.14 18.79 7.82
C ARG A 201 9.21 17.70 7.85
N ILE A 202 9.67 17.25 6.69
CA ILE A 202 10.69 16.22 6.56
C ILE A 202 11.89 16.84 5.83
N PRO A 203 12.91 17.37 6.55
CA PRO A 203 14.02 18.12 5.95
C PRO A 203 14.78 17.34 4.87
N ALA A 204 14.86 16.01 4.98
CA ALA A 204 15.46 15.14 3.97
C ALA A 204 14.68 15.10 2.63
N LEU A 205 13.45 15.62 2.61
CA LEU A 205 12.58 15.71 1.43
C LEU A 205 12.39 17.17 0.96
N ALA A 206 13.12 18.12 1.54
CA ALA A 206 13.13 19.49 1.04
C ALA A 206 13.63 19.50 -0.41
N PRO A 207 12.99 20.23 -1.33
CA PRO A 207 13.52 20.38 -2.68
C PRO A 207 14.95 20.92 -2.60
N ALA A 208 15.86 20.37 -3.41
CA ALA A 208 17.19 20.94 -3.58
C ALA A 208 17.05 22.41 -4.01
N PRO A 209 17.89 23.33 -3.48
CA PRO A 209 17.83 24.76 -3.81
C PRO A 209 18.07 25.05 -5.28
#